data_AF-A0A3N5G025-F1
#
_entry.id   AF-A0A3N5G025-F1
#
_cell.length_a   1.000
_cell.length_b   1.000
_cell.length_c   1.000
_cell.angle_alpha   90.00
_cell.angle_beta   90.00
_cell.angle_gamma   90.00
#
_symmetry.space_group_name_H-M   'P 1'
#
loop_
_entity.id
_entity.type
_entity.pdbx_description
1 polymer ?
#
loop_
_entity_poly.entity_id
_entity_poly.type
_entity_poly.pdbx_seq_one_letter_code
_entity_poly.pdbx_strand_id
1 'polypeptide(L)'
;MNQEAKSAVVNQWQERPFPKGYPYLVIRIVKSLFHINVLSAEQNNSEELLQLAQTQADANKLDVCLVTNENAGVYFAPKQKPRFSEEIPKGGIFIKDRLRLSVDQPVGTDLLRRESELETFIKSTKQTGYLTGDLRKGAREATQEELICLQGVQENGLPKGLVICSVCGDYRGECLDPSQIQQGLVVRVSCYCENDNLCAYCGGKLNDRKLNSNHYETKDGKIWHTPGFSGLGHRCSGASNNV
;
A
#
# COMPACT_ATOMS: atom_id res chain seq x y z
N MET A 1 40.82 -27.14 -0.25
CA MET A 1 39.55 -27.87 -0.44
C MET A 1 38.41 -27.05 0.15
N ASN A 2 37.58 -26.52 -0.74
CA ASN A 2 36.20 -26.04 -0.57
C ASN A 2 35.87 -25.01 0.53
N GLN A 3 36.01 -23.73 0.18
CA GLN A 3 35.14 -22.66 0.69
C GLN A 3 34.78 -21.61 -0.39
N GLU A 4 34.77 -22.01 -1.66
CA GLU A 4 34.17 -21.24 -2.76
C GLU A 4 32.87 -21.94 -3.19
N ALA A 5 31.73 -21.51 -2.64
CA ALA A 5 30.39 -21.64 -3.23
C ALA A 5 29.33 -21.40 -2.14
N LYS A 6 29.05 -20.12 -1.80
CA LYS A 6 27.78 -19.72 -1.17
C LYS A 6 27.57 -18.19 -1.10
N SER A 7 28.09 -17.44 -2.09
CA SER A 7 27.92 -15.98 -2.14
C SER A 7 27.47 -15.47 -3.52
N ALA A 8 26.61 -16.21 -4.23
CA ALA A 8 26.22 -15.86 -5.60
C ALA A 8 24.71 -15.94 -5.91
N VAL A 9 23.82 -15.84 -4.92
CA VAL A 9 22.35 -15.79 -5.17
C VAL A 9 21.65 -14.67 -4.37
N VAL A 10 22.39 -13.63 -4.03
CA VAL A 10 21.83 -12.41 -3.42
C VAL A 10 22.29 -11.25 -4.31
N ASN A 11 21.35 -10.43 -4.80
CA ASN A 11 21.54 -9.23 -5.65
C ASN A 11 21.37 -9.38 -7.17
N GLN A 12 20.38 -10.14 -7.63
CA GLN A 12 19.78 -9.92 -8.96
C GLN A 12 18.31 -9.49 -8.88
N TRP A 13 17.92 -8.84 -7.78
CA TRP A 13 16.66 -8.11 -7.71
C TRP A 13 16.79 -6.90 -8.63
N GLN A 14 16.34 -7.05 -9.87
CA GLN A 14 16.48 -6.05 -10.92
C GLN A 14 15.98 -4.68 -10.43
N GLU A 15 16.92 -3.73 -10.31
CA GLU A 15 16.72 -2.29 -10.10
C GLU A 15 16.08 -1.59 -11.32
N ARG A 16 15.28 -2.33 -12.11
CA ARG A 16 14.83 -1.85 -13.41
C ARG A 16 13.51 -1.10 -13.23
N PRO A 17 13.49 0.24 -13.41
CA PRO A 17 12.21 0.93 -13.55
C PRO A 17 11.48 0.39 -14.78
N PHE A 18 10.15 0.55 -14.84
CA PHE A 18 9.40 0.27 -16.06
C PHE A 18 9.92 1.19 -17.18
N PRO A 19 10.66 0.68 -18.18
CA PRO A 19 11.40 1.54 -19.07
C PRO A 19 10.50 1.96 -20.23
N LYS A 20 10.27 3.28 -20.35
CA LYS A 20 9.78 3.98 -21.56
C LYS A 20 8.27 4.09 -21.78
N GLY A 21 7.44 3.85 -20.76
CA GLY A 21 5.97 3.95 -20.86
C GLY A 21 5.32 5.16 -20.16
N TYR A 22 6.01 6.30 -20.06
CA TYR A 22 5.52 7.49 -19.33
C TYR A 22 4.34 8.20 -20.06
N PRO A 23 3.45 8.89 -19.33
CA PRO A 23 3.35 8.92 -17.87
C PRO A 23 2.62 7.69 -17.31
N TYR A 24 2.92 7.33 -16.06
CA TYR A 24 2.22 6.28 -15.32
C TYR A 24 2.12 6.60 -13.83
N LEU A 25 1.09 6.05 -13.17
CA LEU A 25 1.00 6.03 -11.72
C LEU A 25 1.60 4.74 -11.16
N VAL A 26 2.35 4.88 -10.08
CA VAL A 26 2.78 3.78 -9.20
C VAL A 26 2.11 3.97 -7.85
N ILE A 27 1.31 2.99 -7.43
CA ILE A 27 0.68 2.96 -6.10
C ILE A 27 1.43 1.93 -5.26
N ARG A 28 2.05 2.37 -4.16
CA ARG A 28 2.71 1.47 -3.21
C ARG A 28 1.65 0.77 -2.35
N ILE A 29 1.48 -0.53 -2.57
CA ILE A 29 0.52 -1.36 -1.83
C ILE A 29 1.12 -1.74 -0.48
N VAL A 30 2.34 -2.29 -0.52
CA VAL A 30 3.22 -2.55 0.63
C VAL A 30 4.67 -2.26 0.19
N LYS A 31 5.64 -2.36 1.11
CA LYS A 31 7.05 -1.99 0.84
C LYS A 31 7.64 -2.60 -0.45
N SER A 32 7.24 -3.81 -0.81
CA SER A 32 7.76 -4.57 -1.95
C SER A 32 6.72 -4.89 -3.03
N LEU A 33 5.50 -4.33 -2.96
CA LEU A 33 4.45 -4.56 -3.96
C LEU A 33 3.88 -3.24 -4.43
N PHE A 34 3.93 -3.04 -5.75
CA PHE A 34 3.51 -1.83 -6.42
C PHE A 34 2.44 -2.16 -7.47
N HIS A 35 1.39 -1.35 -7.52
CA HIS A 35 0.41 -1.39 -8.60
C HIS A 35 0.71 -0.27 -9.60
N ILE A 36 0.71 -0.58 -10.90
CA ILE A 36 0.98 0.39 -11.96
C ILE A 36 -0.28 0.59 -12.81
N ASN A 37 -0.58 1.86 -13.12
CA ASN A 37 -1.53 2.26 -14.15
C ASN A 37 -0.81 3.14 -15.17
N VAL A 38 -0.86 2.78 -16.45
CA VAL A 38 -0.39 3.64 -17.55
C VAL A 38 -1.43 4.74 -17.79
N LEU A 39 -0.98 5.97 -18.03
CA LEU A 39 -1.85 7.13 -18.25
C LEU A 39 -1.76 7.63 -19.69
N SER A 40 -2.85 8.20 -20.21
CA SER A 40 -2.82 8.81 -21.55
C SER A 40 -1.91 10.06 -21.54
N ALA A 41 -0.91 10.09 -22.43
CA ALA A 41 0.05 11.20 -22.52
C ALA A 41 -0.49 12.36 -23.39
N GLU A 42 -1.31 12.05 -24.39
CA GLU A 42 -1.74 13.02 -25.42
C GLU A 42 -2.92 13.88 -24.97
N GLN A 43 -3.69 13.40 -24.00
CA GLN A 43 -4.98 13.99 -23.61
C GLN A 43 -5.00 14.52 -22.18
N ASN A 44 -3.95 14.28 -21.40
CA ASN A 44 -3.81 14.87 -20.07
C ASN A 44 -2.68 15.87 -20.09
N ASN A 45 -2.96 17.11 -19.68
CA ASN A 45 -1.90 18.07 -19.37
C ASN A 45 -1.26 17.75 -18.00
N SER A 46 -0.15 18.40 -17.67
CA SER A 46 0.58 18.16 -16.42
C SER A 46 -0.28 18.38 -15.16
N GLU A 47 -1.20 19.34 -15.17
CA GLU A 47 -2.07 19.64 -14.02
C GLU A 47 -3.12 18.55 -13.81
N GLU A 48 -3.72 18.05 -14.89
CA GLU A 48 -4.68 16.94 -14.87
C GLU A 48 -4.03 15.65 -14.34
N LEU A 49 -2.79 15.37 -14.74
CA LEU A 49 -2.03 14.21 -14.23
C LEU A 49 -1.75 14.34 -12.72
N LEU A 50 -1.37 15.53 -12.25
CA LEU A 50 -1.15 15.80 -10.83
C LEU A 50 -2.44 15.66 -10.03
N GLN A 51 -3.55 16.20 -10.53
CA GLN A 51 -4.85 16.11 -9.89
C GLN A 51 -5.34 14.66 -9.82
N LEU A 52 -5.14 13.88 -10.89
CA LEU A 52 -5.46 12.45 -10.93
C LEU A 52 -4.64 11.68 -9.88
N ALA A 53 -3.34 11.93 -9.79
CA ALA A 53 -2.45 11.29 -8.81
C ALA A 53 -2.84 11.64 -7.36
N GLN A 54 -3.14 12.91 -7.10
CA GLN A 54 -3.61 13.40 -5.79
C GLN A 54 -4.95 12.76 -5.41
N THR A 55 -5.90 12.72 -6.34
CA THR A 55 -7.22 12.09 -6.13
C THR A 55 -7.07 10.60 -5.79
N GLN A 56 -6.17 9.90 -6.49
CA GLN A 56 -5.87 8.50 -6.21
C GLN A 56 -5.29 8.30 -4.81
N ALA A 57 -4.30 9.11 -4.42
CA ALA A 57 -3.68 9.06 -3.09
C ALA A 57 -4.68 9.37 -1.97
N ASP A 58 -5.52 10.38 -2.18
CA ASP A 58 -6.51 10.81 -1.20
C ASP A 58 -7.63 9.79 -1.01
N ALA A 59 -8.09 9.15 -2.09
CA ALA A 59 -9.11 8.12 -1.98
C ALA A 59 -8.54 6.83 -1.38
N ASN A 60 -7.43 6.32 -1.92
CA ASN A 60 -6.90 5.03 -1.49
C ASN A 60 -6.22 5.11 -0.13
N LYS A 61 -5.73 6.29 0.28
CA LYS A 61 -4.84 6.50 1.43
C LYS A 61 -3.59 5.63 1.37
N LEU A 62 -3.03 5.53 0.17
CA LEU A 62 -1.77 4.83 -0.15
C LEU A 62 -0.80 5.83 -0.76
N ASP A 63 0.50 5.55 -0.66
CA ASP A 63 1.50 6.37 -1.33
C ASP A 63 1.41 6.18 -2.85
N VAL A 64 1.28 7.28 -3.58
CA VAL A 64 1.20 7.31 -5.03
C VAL A 64 2.39 8.09 -5.58
N CYS A 65 2.99 7.61 -6.65
CA CYS A 65 4.01 8.33 -7.40
C CYS A 65 3.53 8.48 -8.85
N LEU A 66 3.39 9.72 -9.31
CA LEU A 66 3.24 10.03 -10.73
C LEU A 66 4.62 10.06 -11.34
N VAL A 67 4.92 9.11 -12.21
CA VAL A 67 6.19 9.04 -12.92
C VAL A 67 6.03 9.67 -14.30
N THR A 68 6.78 10.75 -14.54
CA THR A 68 6.67 11.56 -15.77
C THR A 68 7.82 11.29 -16.74
N ASN A 69 8.98 10.83 -16.25
CA ASN A 69 10.11 10.36 -17.06
C ASN A 69 10.98 9.38 -16.25
N GLU A 70 12.12 8.98 -16.82
CA GLU A 70 13.04 7.97 -16.24
C GLU A 70 13.65 8.33 -14.88
N ASN A 71 13.79 9.61 -14.58
CA ASN A 71 14.46 10.11 -13.39
C ASN A 71 13.63 11.20 -12.72
N ALA A 72 12.30 11.20 -12.89
CA ALA A 72 11.45 12.18 -12.25
C ALA A 72 10.09 11.59 -11.89
N GLY A 73 9.71 11.81 -10.64
CA GLY A 73 8.38 11.50 -10.13
C GLY A 73 7.90 12.54 -9.14
N VAL A 74 6.57 12.61 -9.00
CA VAL A 74 5.90 13.41 -7.97
C VAL A 74 5.23 12.45 -7.01
N TYR A 75 5.63 12.50 -5.74
CA TYR A 75 5.10 11.65 -4.68
C TYR A 75 3.96 12.34 -3.95
N PHE A 76 2.90 11.56 -3.74
CA PHE A 76 1.69 11.93 -3.04
C PHE A 76 1.54 10.96 -1.87
N ALA A 77 1.84 11.45 -0.67
CA ALA A 77 1.58 10.73 0.57
C ALA A 77 0.28 11.27 1.19
N PRO A 78 -0.53 10.43 1.85
CA PRO A 78 -1.78 10.89 2.46
C PRO A 78 -1.55 12.05 3.43
N LYS A 79 -2.32 13.14 3.27
CA LYS A 79 -2.26 14.38 4.10
C LYS A 79 -0.93 15.14 4.03
N GLN A 80 -0.09 14.88 3.03
CA GLN A 80 1.15 15.61 2.80
C GLN A 80 1.09 16.37 1.49
N LYS A 81 1.87 17.46 1.39
CA LYS A 81 2.02 18.16 0.12
C LYS A 81 2.77 17.27 -0.89
N PRO A 82 2.45 17.36 -2.18
CA PRO A 82 3.19 16.66 -3.22
C PRO A 82 4.68 17.00 -3.16
N ARG A 83 5.54 15.99 -3.35
CA ARG A 83 7.00 16.14 -3.31
C ARG A 83 7.62 15.68 -4.62
N PHE A 84 8.33 16.58 -5.29
CA PHE A 84 9.17 16.24 -6.44
C PHE A 84 10.37 15.42 -6.00
N SER A 85 10.78 14.47 -6.83
CA SER A 85 11.95 13.64 -6.59
C SER A 85 12.55 13.16 -7.90
N GLU A 86 13.87 13.09 -7.92
CA GLU A 86 14.64 12.49 -9.03
C GLU A 86 14.68 10.94 -8.96
N GLU A 87 14.12 10.38 -7.89
CA GLU A 87 14.06 8.94 -7.67
C GLU A 87 12.65 8.42 -7.90
N ILE A 88 12.48 7.53 -8.86
CA ILE A 88 11.22 6.83 -9.10
C ILE A 88 11.22 5.48 -8.37
N PRO A 89 10.05 4.90 -8.04
CA PRO A 89 9.98 3.59 -7.40
C PRO A 89 10.69 2.53 -8.26
N LYS A 90 11.70 1.88 -7.68
CA LYS A 90 12.50 0.80 -8.29
C LYS A 90 12.46 -0.45 -7.42
N GLY A 91 12.59 -1.61 -8.07
CA GLY A 91 12.57 -2.92 -7.40
C GLY A 91 11.19 -3.34 -6.89
N GLY A 92 11.12 -4.54 -6.30
CA GLY A 92 9.88 -5.14 -5.81
C GLY A 92 9.08 -5.89 -6.88
N ILE A 93 7.83 -6.18 -6.56
CA ILE A 93 6.85 -6.85 -7.43
C ILE A 93 5.91 -5.81 -8.00
N PHE A 94 5.72 -5.83 -9.31
CA PHE A 94 4.77 -4.96 -10.00
C PHE A 94 3.53 -5.76 -10.43
N ILE A 95 2.36 -5.16 -10.27
CA ILE A 95 1.08 -5.69 -10.72
C ILE A 95 0.29 -4.60 -11.45
N LYS A 96 -0.68 -4.99 -12.28
CA LYS A 96 -1.63 -4.08 -12.93
C LYS A 96 -3.07 -4.60 -12.78
N ASP A 97 -4.05 -3.77 -13.17
CA ASP A 97 -5.48 -4.12 -13.28
C ASP A 97 -6.18 -4.58 -11.99
N ARG A 98 -5.63 -4.22 -10.82
CA ARG A 98 -6.22 -4.50 -9.50
C ARG A 98 -6.81 -3.29 -8.80
N LEU A 99 -6.28 -2.09 -9.07
CA LEU A 99 -6.83 -0.82 -8.59
C LEU A 99 -7.19 0.05 -9.78
N ARG A 100 -8.45 0.48 -9.84
CA ARG A 100 -8.94 1.37 -10.89
C ARG A 100 -8.55 2.81 -10.58
N LEU A 101 -8.26 3.57 -11.64
CA LEU A 101 -8.03 5.01 -11.60
C LEU A 101 -9.31 5.76 -11.22
N SER A 102 -9.19 6.98 -10.70
CA SER A 102 -10.34 7.85 -10.38
C SER A 102 -11.18 8.23 -11.61
N VAL A 103 -10.59 8.20 -12.79
CA VAL A 103 -11.23 8.50 -14.06
C VAL A 103 -10.77 7.51 -15.12
N ASP A 104 -11.69 7.13 -16.01
CA ASP A 104 -11.36 6.28 -17.14
C ASP A 104 -10.38 6.98 -18.07
N GLN A 105 -9.33 6.27 -18.47
CA GLN A 105 -8.36 6.81 -19.41
C GLN A 105 -8.88 6.64 -20.83
N PRO A 106 -8.83 7.70 -21.66
CA PRO A 106 -9.17 7.58 -23.07
C PRO A 106 -8.25 6.57 -23.75
N VAL A 107 -8.86 5.57 -24.40
CA VAL A 107 -8.12 4.49 -25.06
C VAL A 107 -7.61 4.97 -26.41
N GLY A 108 -6.28 5.02 -26.55
CA GLY A 108 -5.57 5.30 -27.80
C GLY A 108 -4.57 4.21 -28.15
N THR A 109 -4.07 4.22 -29.38
CA THR A 109 -3.07 3.24 -29.86
C THR A 109 -1.78 3.28 -29.03
N ASP A 110 -1.34 4.47 -28.63
CA ASP A 110 -0.18 4.65 -27.75
C ASP A 110 -0.43 4.06 -26.35
N LEU A 111 -1.59 4.31 -25.75
CA LEU A 111 -1.93 3.77 -24.43
C LEU A 111 -1.92 2.24 -24.45
N LEU A 112 -2.59 1.63 -25.45
CA LEU A 112 -2.64 0.17 -25.62
C LEU A 112 -1.24 -0.44 -25.83
N ARG A 113 -0.39 0.22 -26.62
CA ARG A 113 1.01 -0.19 -26.82
C ARG A 113 1.76 -0.20 -25.48
N ARG A 114 1.66 0.88 -24.69
CA ARG A 114 2.34 1.00 -23.39
C ARG A 114 1.78 0.03 -22.34
N GLU A 115 0.48 -0.27 -22.37
CA GLU A 115 -0.11 -1.32 -21.53
C GLU A 115 0.42 -2.72 -21.86
N SER A 116 0.60 -3.02 -23.16
CA SER A 116 1.20 -4.28 -23.62
C SER A 116 2.68 -4.40 -23.21
N GLU A 117 3.42 -3.30 -23.29
CA GLU A 117 4.80 -3.21 -22.80
C GLU A 117 4.87 -3.43 -21.28
N LEU A 118 3.93 -2.83 -20.52
CA LEU A 118 3.82 -3.04 -19.08
C LEU A 118 3.52 -4.50 -18.74
N GLU A 119 2.60 -5.13 -19.46
CA GLU A 119 2.28 -6.55 -19.28
C GLU A 119 3.51 -7.45 -19.53
N THR A 120 4.27 -7.15 -20.58
CA THR A 120 5.52 -7.85 -20.90
C THR A 120 6.56 -7.64 -19.80
N PHE A 121 6.71 -6.40 -19.31
CA PHE A 121 7.60 -6.07 -18.21
C PHE A 121 7.23 -6.84 -16.92
N ILE A 122 5.96 -6.81 -16.51
CA ILE A 122 5.47 -7.55 -15.33
C ILE A 122 5.72 -9.06 -15.46
N LYS A 123 5.47 -9.64 -16.63
CA LYS A 123 5.74 -11.06 -16.89
C LYS A 123 7.23 -11.39 -16.80
N SER A 124 8.09 -10.53 -17.34
CA SER A 124 9.55 -10.72 -17.30
C SER A 124 10.15 -10.54 -15.90
N THR A 125 9.48 -9.78 -15.04
CA THR A 125 9.89 -9.49 -13.66
C THR A 125 9.21 -10.41 -12.64
N LYS A 126 8.44 -11.43 -13.06
CA LYS A 126 7.81 -12.39 -12.15
C LYS A 126 8.86 -13.05 -11.26
N GLN A 127 8.91 -12.60 -10.01
CA GLN A 127 9.78 -13.15 -8.98
C GLN A 127 9.19 -14.46 -8.46
N THR A 128 10.01 -15.50 -8.42
CA THR A 128 9.74 -16.70 -7.63
C THR A 128 9.99 -16.36 -6.15
N GLY A 129 8.95 -16.32 -5.32
CA GLY A 129 9.10 -16.00 -3.90
C GLY A 129 7.78 -15.73 -3.18
N TYR A 130 7.85 -15.49 -1.87
CA TYR A 130 6.71 -15.11 -1.03
C TYR A 130 6.76 -13.62 -0.71
N LEU A 131 5.63 -12.93 -0.80
CA LEU A 131 5.49 -11.57 -0.32
C LEU A 131 5.44 -11.59 1.22
N THR A 132 6.53 -11.21 1.87
CA THR A 132 6.50 -10.92 3.30
C THR A 132 5.93 -9.52 3.51
N GLY A 133 4.80 -9.43 4.20
CA GLY A 133 4.29 -8.16 4.70
C GLY A 133 5.24 -7.52 5.72
N ASP A 134 4.86 -6.36 6.25
CA ASP A 134 5.61 -5.77 7.36
C ASP A 134 5.48 -6.65 8.60
N LEU A 135 6.55 -7.38 8.93
CA LEU A 135 6.61 -8.24 10.12
C LEU A 135 6.58 -7.45 11.43
N ARG A 136 6.74 -6.12 11.39
CA ARG A 136 6.50 -5.23 12.54
C ARG A 136 5.05 -4.76 12.60
N LYS A 137 4.20 -5.05 11.61
CA LYS A 137 2.79 -4.59 11.57
C LYS A 137 2.64 -3.05 11.69
N GLY A 138 3.62 -2.28 11.21
CA GLY A 138 3.69 -0.83 11.41
C GLY A 138 4.00 -0.41 12.84
N ALA A 139 4.43 -1.33 13.70
CA ALA A 139 4.79 -1.03 15.08
C ALA A 139 6.11 -0.26 15.16
N ARG A 140 6.16 0.67 16.11
CA ARG A 140 7.36 1.43 16.46
C ARG A 140 7.87 1.03 17.84
N GLU A 141 9.12 1.39 18.12
CA GLU A 141 9.63 1.24 19.48
C GLU A 141 8.88 2.15 20.44
N ALA A 142 8.58 1.62 21.63
CA ALA A 142 7.98 2.36 22.72
C ALA A 142 9.01 3.31 23.37
N THR A 143 8.58 4.51 23.76
CA THR A 143 9.36 5.31 24.71
C THR A 143 9.29 4.70 26.10
N GLN A 144 10.15 5.14 27.02
CA GLN A 144 10.11 4.66 28.41
C GLN A 144 8.78 5.01 29.10
N GLU A 145 8.25 6.20 28.83
CA GLU A 145 6.94 6.64 29.34
C GLU A 145 5.82 5.76 28.80
N GLU A 146 5.86 5.40 27.52
CA GLU A 146 4.87 4.51 26.90
C GLU A 146 4.95 3.10 27.44
N LEU A 147 6.16 2.57 27.69
CA LEU A 147 6.32 1.29 28.37
C LEU A 147 5.63 1.31 29.73
N ILE A 148 5.84 2.36 30.52
CA ILE A 148 5.21 2.48 31.85
C ILE A 148 3.67 2.58 31.74
N CYS A 149 3.17 3.42 30.82
CA CYS A 149 1.74 3.72 30.71
C CYS A 149 0.93 2.59 30.04
N LEU A 150 1.50 1.92 29.03
CA LEU A 150 0.81 0.95 28.20
C LEU A 150 1.09 -0.51 28.62
N GLN A 151 1.93 -0.74 29.63
CA GLN A 151 2.22 -2.09 30.12
C GLN A 151 1.04 -2.72 30.86
N GLY A 152 0.74 -3.96 30.46
CA GLY A 152 -0.27 -4.81 31.06
C GLY A 152 -1.64 -4.67 30.41
N VAL A 153 -2.65 -5.15 31.13
CA VAL A 153 -4.05 -5.12 30.71
C VAL A 153 -4.89 -4.24 31.63
N GLN A 154 -6.04 -3.82 31.14
CA GLN A 154 -7.10 -3.17 31.89
C GLN A 154 -7.92 -4.22 32.67
N GLU A 155 -8.80 -3.77 33.56
CA GLU A 155 -9.68 -4.67 34.36
C GLU A 155 -10.58 -5.56 33.49
N ASN A 156 -10.94 -5.08 32.31
CA ASN A 156 -11.73 -5.83 31.32
C ASN A 156 -10.88 -6.79 30.45
N GLY A 157 -9.59 -6.96 30.77
CA GLY A 157 -8.68 -7.85 30.06
C GLY A 157 -8.08 -7.29 28.77
N LEU A 158 -8.46 -6.08 28.33
CA LEU A 158 -7.90 -5.46 27.13
C LEU A 158 -6.49 -4.92 27.37
N PRO A 159 -5.61 -4.91 26.36
CA PRO A 159 -4.36 -4.17 26.44
C PRO A 159 -4.59 -2.71 26.85
N LYS A 160 -3.75 -2.17 27.73
CA LYS A 160 -3.83 -0.76 28.11
C LYS A 160 -3.66 0.14 26.89
N GLY A 161 -4.45 1.21 26.84
CA GLY A 161 -4.47 2.18 25.74
C GLY A 161 -5.49 1.86 24.64
N LEU A 162 -6.05 0.64 24.58
CA LEU A 162 -7.19 0.35 23.72
C LEU A 162 -8.50 0.79 24.36
N VAL A 163 -9.36 1.40 23.55
CA VAL A 163 -10.71 1.82 23.95
C VAL A 163 -11.73 1.33 22.92
N ILE A 164 -12.96 1.12 23.36
CA ILE A 164 -14.08 0.81 22.46
C ILE A 164 -14.52 2.09 21.76
N CYS A 165 -14.66 2.04 20.44
CA CYS A 165 -15.21 3.12 19.64
C CYS A 165 -16.71 3.27 19.92
N SER A 166 -17.15 4.45 20.34
CA SER A 166 -18.56 4.74 20.62
C SER A 166 -19.48 4.68 19.40
N VAL A 167 -18.92 4.67 18.19
CA VAL A 167 -19.69 4.67 16.93
C VAL A 167 -19.90 3.26 16.39
N CYS A 168 -18.83 2.47 16.25
CA CYS A 168 -18.90 1.13 15.66
C CYS A 168 -18.75 -0.01 16.67
N GLY A 169 -18.48 0.28 17.94
CA GLY A 169 -18.28 -0.73 18.99
C GLY A 169 -16.95 -1.51 18.88
N ASP A 170 -16.09 -1.17 17.92
CA ASP A 170 -14.82 -1.84 17.69
C ASP A 170 -13.65 -1.12 18.38
N TYR A 171 -12.51 -1.78 18.54
CA TYR A 171 -11.38 -1.25 19.31
C TYR A 171 -10.53 -0.27 18.52
N ARG A 172 -10.01 0.74 19.21
CA ARG A 172 -9.02 1.68 18.67
C ARG A 172 -8.06 2.17 19.75
N GLY A 173 -6.93 2.71 19.35
CA GLY A 173 -5.95 3.33 20.23
C GLY A 173 -4.53 2.87 19.94
N GLU A 174 -3.62 3.16 20.86
CA GLU A 174 -2.25 2.68 20.82
C GLU A 174 -2.00 1.81 22.06
N CYS A 175 -1.33 0.69 21.88
CA CYS A 175 -1.00 -0.23 22.97
C CYS A 175 0.31 -0.96 22.65
N LEU A 176 0.89 -1.62 23.65
CA LEU A 176 1.99 -2.55 23.40
C LEU A 176 1.45 -3.83 22.74
N ASP A 177 2.14 -4.34 21.72
CA ASP A 177 1.72 -5.60 21.10
C ASP A 177 1.81 -6.74 22.14
N PRO A 178 0.72 -7.49 22.37
CA PRO A 178 0.68 -8.53 23.40
C PRO A 178 1.44 -9.80 23.00
N SER A 179 1.89 -9.92 21.75
CA SER A 179 2.65 -11.08 21.28
C SER A 179 4.09 -11.04 21.74
N GLN A 180 4.65 -12.21 22.06
CA GLN A 180 6.04 -12.34 22.49
C GLN A 180 7.05 -11.92 21.41
N ILE A 181 6.67 -12.00 20.13
CA ILE A 181 7.55 -11.69 18.99
C ILE A 181 7.75 -10.18 18.84
N GLN A 182 6.79 -9.37 19.29
CA GLN A 182 6.78 -7.91 19.11
C GLN A 182 6.77 -7.17 20.45
N GLN A 183 7.29 -7.81 21.50
CA GLN A 183 7.33 -7.26 22.84
C GLN A 183 8.04 -5.90 22.87
N GLY A 184 7.42 -4.92 23.53
CA GLY A 184 7.97 -3.56 23.65
C GLY A 184 7.74 -2.66 22.44
N LEU A 185 7.00 -3.12 21.43
CA LEU A 185 6.58 -2.29 20.31
C LEU A 185 5.18 -1.71 20.54
N VAL A 186 5.03 -0.41 20.27
CA VAL A 186 3.72 0.26 20.24
C VAL A 186 3.09 0.01 18.87
N VAL A 187 1.87 -0.50 18.90
CA VAL A 187 1.01 -0.71 17.74
C VAL A 187 -0.22 0.16 17.84
N ARG A 188 -0.56 0.82 16.73
CA ARG A 188 -1.84 1.51 16.57
C ARG A 188 -2.89 0.56 16.05
N VAL A 189 -4.01 0.48 16.76
CA VAL A 189 -5.21 -0.27 16.41
C VAL A 189 -6.25 0.73 15.87
N SER A 190 -6.79 0.45 14.69
CA SER A 190 -7.83 1.23 14.04
C SER A 190 -9.14 0.46 14.01
N CYS A 191 -10.21 1.12 14.46
CA CYS A 191 -11.57 0.61 14.35
C CYS A 191 -12.12 0.77 12.93
N TYR A 192 -13.29 0.17 12.66
CA TYR A 192 -13.99 0.34 11.37
C TYR A 192 -14.21 1.80 10.93
N CYS A 193 -14.49 2.72 11.86
CA CYS A 193 -14.72 4.13 11.52
C CYS A 193 -13.46 4.83 10.97
N GLU A 194 -12.28 4.34 11.32
CA GLU A 194 -11.01 4.88 10.84
C GLU A 194 -10.58 4.29 9.49
N ASN A 195 -11.32 3.32 8.96
CA ASN A 195 -11.12 2.81 7.61
C ASN A 195 -11.57 3.87 6.60
N ASP A 196 -10.63 4.58 6.03
CA ASP A 196 -10.80 5.61 5.01
C ASP A 196 -10.18 5.20 3.66
N ASN A 197 -9.84 3.91 3.50
CA ASN A 197 -9.31 3.37 2.24
C ASN A 197 -10.47 3.13 1.26
N LEU A 198 -10.67 4.08 0.34
CA LEU A 198 -11.71 4.06 -0.67
C LEU A 198 -11.14 3.80 -2.07
N CYS A 199 -11.93 3.15 -2.91
CA CYS A 199 -11.67 3.08 -4.33
C CYS A 199 -11.84 4.47 -4.94
N ALA A 200 -10.82 4.96 -5.64
CA ALA A 200 -10.85 6.28 -6.26
C ALA A 200 -11.92 6.40 -7.36
N TYR A 201 -12.32 5.27 -7.97
CA TYR A 201 -13.34 5.22 -9.01
C TYR A 201 -14.77 5.22 -8.44
N CYS A 202 -15.12 4.22 -7.62
CA CYS A 202 -16.51 4.03 -7.17
C CYS A 202 -16.80 4.59 -5.76
N GLY A 203 -15.79 5.07 -5.03
CA GLY A 203 -15.94 5.54 -3.65
C GLY A 203 -16.18 4.43 -2.61
N GLY A 204 -16.35 3.16 -3.01
CA GLY A 204 -16.53 2.03 -2.10
C GLY A 204 -15.26 1.67 -1.32
N LYS A 205 -15.41 0.98 -0.18
CA LYS A 205 -14.27 0.51 0.62
C LYS A 205 -13.41 -0.49 -0.18
N LEU A 206 -12.10 -0.33 -0.13
CA LEU A 206 -11.18 -1.30 -0.75
C LEU A 206 -11.15 -2.64 0.01
N ASN A 207 -11.41 -2.59 1.32
CA ASN A 207 -11.49 -3.74 2.20
C ASN A 207 -12.32 -3.37 3.44
N ASP A 208 -12.86 -4.36 4.15
CA ASP A 208 -13.68 -4.12 5.35
C ASP A 208 -12.87 -3.46 6.48
N ARG A 209 -11.60 -3.85 6.60
CA ARG A 209 -10.63 -3.27 7.54
C ARG A 209 -9.71 -2.28 6.84
N LYS A 210 -9.26 -1.25 7.58
CA LYS A 210 -8.27 -0.26 7.12
C LYS A 210 -7.00 -0.98 6.64
N LEU A 211 -6.53 -0.67 5.44
CA LEU A 211 -5.33 -1.22 4.83
C LEU A 211 -4.07 -0.71 5.53
N ASN A 212 -3.02 -1.55 5.55
CA ASN A 212 -1.75 -1.27 6.22
C ASN A 212 -1.92 -0.80 7.67
N SER A 213 -2.88 -1.40 8.37
CA SER A 213 -3.27 -1.02 9.73
C SER A 213 -3.61 -2.25 10.56
N ASN A 214 -3.69 -2.07 11.88
CA ASN A 214 -3.96 -3.16 12.82
C ASN A 214 -5.37 -3.06 13.39
N HIS A 215 -5.94 -4.19 13.75
CA HIS A 215 -7.18 -4.30 14.50
C HIS A 215 -7.01 -5.31 15.63
N TYR A 216 -7.81 -5.16 16.68
CA TYR A 216 -7.84 -6.11 17.78
C TYR A 216 -8.95 -7.14 17.53
N GLU A 217 -8.62 -8.43 17.64
CA GLU A 217 -9.57 -9.53 17.53
C GLU A 217 -9.86 -10.10 18.92
N THR A 218 -11.13 -10.03 19.33
CA THR A 218 -11.56 -10.46 20.66
C THR A 218 -11.57 -11.96 20.82
N LYS A 219 -11.78 -12.70 19.72
CA LYS A 219 -11.86 -14.17 19.73
C LYS A 219 -10.57 -14.82 20.23
N ASP A 220 -9.43 -14.25 19.89
CA ASP A 220 -8.12 -14.77 20.29
C ASP A 220 -7.29 -13.79 21.13
N GLY A 221 -7.81 -12.58 21.37
CA GLY A 221 -7.17 -11.54 22.16
C GLY A 221 -5.92 -10.95 21.50
N LYS A 222 -5.80 -11.04 20.17
CA LYS A 222 -4.58 -10.66 19.43
C LYS A 222 -4.78 -9.42 18.56
N ILE A 223 -3.65 -8.83 18.21
CA ILE A 223 -3.58 -7.73 17.24
C ILE A 223 -3.23 -8.30 15.87
N TRP A 224 -4.18 -8.17 14.95
CA TRP A 224 -4.11 -8.61 13.58
C TRP A 224 -3.78 -7.45 12.65
N HIS A 225 -2.90 -7.71 11.69
CA HIS A 225 -2.54 -6.73 10.67
C HIS A 225 -3.36 -6.98 9.40
N THR A 226 -3.93 -5.91 8.85
CA THR A 226 -4.59 -5.92 7.54
C THR A 226 -3.59 -5.45 6.49
N PRO A 227 -2.96 -6.35 5.71
CA PRO A 227 -1.97 -5.94 4.74
C PRO A 227 -2.63 -5.19 3.57
N GLY A 228 -1.91 -4.25 2.97
CA GLY A 228 -2.41 -3.43 1.86
C GLY A 228 -2.90 -4.23 0.65
N PHE A 229 -2.31 -5.39 0.39
CA PHE A 229 -2.74 -6.25 -0.72
C PHE A 229 -4.15 -6.84 -0.54
N SER A 230 -4.73 -6.79 0.66
CA SER A 230 -6.13 -7.16 0.90
C SER A 230 -7.08 -6.31 0.06
N GLY A 231 -6.71 -5.05 -0.24
CA GLY A 231 -7.51 -4.14 -1.06
C GLY A 231 -7.59 -4.49 -2.54
N LEU A 232 -6.70 -5.37 -3.04
CA LEU A 232 -6.66 -5.78 -4.45
C LEU A 232 -7.81 -6.73 -4.85
N GLY A 233 -8.55 -7.22 -3.86
CA GLY A 233 -9.76 -8.00 -4.04
C GLY A 233 -11.00 -7.16 -4.38
N HIS A 234 -10.96 -5.84 -4.16
CA HIS A 234 -12.08 -4.95 -4.43
C HIS A 234 -12.58 -5.06 -5.88
N ARG A 235 -13.90 -5.00 -6.06
CA ARG A 235 -14.57 -4.93 -7.36
C ARG A 235 -15.60 -3.81 -7.32
N CYS A 236 -15.52 -2.89 -8.26
CA CYS A 236 -16.49 -1.79 -8.33
C CYS A 236 -17.86 -2.34 -8.71
N SER A 237 -18.86 -2.17 -7.83
CA SER A 237 -20.26 -2.46 -8.10
C SER A 237 -20.79 -1.46 -9.14
N GLY A 238 -20.69 -1.81 -10.42
CA GLY A 238 -20.96 -0.90 -11.54
C GLY A 238 -20.02 -1.11 -12.74
N ALA A 239 -18.95 -1.89 -12.58
CA ALA A 239 -18.25 -2.45 -13.73
C ALA A 239 -19.14 -3.55 -14.33
N SER A 240 -19.92 -3.22 -15.36
CA SER A 240 -20.40 -4.23 -16.28
C SER A 240 -19.19 -5.05 -16.73
N ASN A 241 -19.22 -6.36 -16.44
CA ASN A 241 -18.24 -7.32 -16.92
C ASN A 241 -18.25 -7.29 -18.46
N ASN A 242 -17.38 -6.49 -19.06
CA ASN A 242 -16.97 -6.74 -20.43
C ASN A 242 -15.79 -7.71 -20.36
N VAL A 243 -16.17 -8.98 -20.54
CA VAL A 243 -15.33 -10.15 -20.79
C VAL A 243 -14.38 -9.87 -21.95
#